data_AF-A0AAW0G2L8-F1
#
_entry.id   AF-A0AAW0G2L8-F1
#
_cell.length_a   1.000
_cell.length_b   1.000
_cell.length_c   1.000
_cell.angle_alpha   90.00
_cell.angle_beta   90.00
_cell.angle_gamma   90.00
#
_symmetry.space_group_name_H-M   'P 1'
#
loop_
_entity.id
_entity.type
_entity.pdbx_description
1 polymer ?
#
loop_
_entity_poly.entity_id
_entity_poly.type
_entity_poly.pdbx_seq_one_letter_code
_entity_poly.pdbx_strand_id
1 'polypeptide(L)'
;MPPRRATLQQKCDYQREYYTRNSEARREYQVRYNRVKRATRRKLSKGDLEALKEKIRHEVNGTIRIFENHICRKSGVLDSEYTADMVDDELHLIEDLQDSRVSESSSYFREHPDADEDGWIPTYTNQMEKRLLKEAEWGRRTAHLHKEGKESREHVHAMRRRVAIIHQEIYLLRQGLEVPTLAVDANASVACGYGVNKTEFRRRYGF
;
A
#
# COMPACT_ATOMS: atom_id res chain seq x y z
N MET A 1 -57.09 -35.57 8.46
CA MET A 1 -57.08 -34.22 9.04
C MET A 1 -56.08 -33.36 8.27
N PRO A 2 -56.49 -32.24 7.65
CA PRO A 2 -55.54 -31.35 7.00
C PRO A 2 -54.74 -30.57 8.05
N PRO A 3 -53.44 -30.29 7.83
CA PRO A 3 -52.64 -29.53 8.79
C PRO A 3 -53.18 -28.09 8.90
N ARG A 4 -53.33 -27.61 10.15
CA ARG A 4 -53.76 -26.25 10.46
C ARG A 4 -52.81 -25.26 9.77
N ARG A 5 -53.37 -24.35 8.95
CA ARG A 5 -52.63 -23.24 8.34
C ARG A 5 -51.96 -22.42 9.45
N ALA A 6 -50.65 -22.22 9.34
CA ALA A 6 -49.90 -21.33 10.23
C ALA A 6 -50.56 -19.94 10.27
N THR A 7 -50.70 -19.38 11.46
CA THR A 7 -51.33 -18.06 11.65
C THR A 7 -50.44 -16.98 11.02
N LEU A 8 -51.05 -15.85 10.61
CA LEU A 8 -50.32 -14.70 10.06
C LEU A 8 -49.19 -14.23 10.98
N GLN A 9 -49.40 -14.33 12.30
CA GLN A 9 -48.41 -14.01 13.32
C GLN A 9 -47.19 -14.94 13.24
N GLN A 10 -47.39 -16.26 13.15
CA GLN A 10 -46.30 -17.23 12.98
C GLN A 10 -45.46 -17.00 11.71
N LYS A 11 -46.10 -16.54 10.63
CA LYS A 11 -45.38 -16.16 9.40
C LYS A 11 -44.54 -14.88 9.59
N CYS A 12 -45.05 -13.90 10.34
CA CYS A 12 -44.36 -12.64 10.62
C CYS A 12 -43.15 -12.85 11.55
N ASP A 13 -43.29 -13.71 12.56
CA ASP A 13 -42.23 -14.03 13.51
C ASP A 13 -41.12 -14.88 12.87
N TYR A 14 -41.49 -15.85 12.03
CA TYR A 14 -40.54 -16.60 11.20
C TYR A 14 -39.77 -15.69 10.25
N GLN A 15 -40.44 -14.72 9.62
CA GLN A 15 -39.77 -13.73 8.78
C GLN A 15 -38.81 -12.88 9.60
N ARG A 16 -39.21 -12.34 10.76
CA ARG A 16 -38.30 -11.57 11.62
C ARG A 16 -37.07 -12.38 12.00
N GLU A 17 -37.22 -13.62 12.47
CA GLU A 17 -36.09 -14.50 12.77
C GLU A 17 -35.22 -14.79 11.55
N TYR A 18 -35.81 -15.01 10.38
CA TYR A 18 -35.09 -15.24 9.13
C TYR A 18 -34.29 -13.99 8.70
N TYR A 19 -34.84 -12.79 8.90
CA TYR A 19 -34.18 -11.53 8.59
C TYR A 19 -33.13 -11.13 9.65
N THR A 20 -33.33 -11.42 10.94
CA THR A 20 -32.31 -11.17 11.98
C THR A 20 -31.16 -12.16 11.89
N ARG A 21 -31.43 -13.45 11.69
CA ARG A 21 -30.42 -14.52 11.60
C ARG A 21 -29.46 -14.34 10.41
N ASN A 22 -29.91 -13.70 9.33
CA ASN A 22 -29.11 -13.41 8.14
C ASN A 22 -28.79 -11.92 7.94
N SER A 23 -29.08 -11.07 8.93
CA SER A 23 -28.91 -9.62 8.80
C SER A 23 -27.46 -9.23 8.53
N GLU A 24 -26.53 -9.84 9.25
CA GLU A 24 -25.09 -9.62 9.12
C GLU A 24 -24.57 -10.08 7.75
N ALA A 25 -24.89 -11.31 7.35
CA ALA A 25 -24.50 -11.85 6.04
C ALA A 25 -25.00 -10.98 4.87
N ARG A 26 -26.23 -10.45 4.97
CA ARG A 26 -26.76 -9.52 3.96
C ARG A 26 -26.06 -8.17 3.99
N ARG A 27 -25.76 -7.64 5.16
CA ARG A 27 -25.00 -6.39 5.32
C ARG A 27 -23.62 -6.54 4.70
N GLU A 28 -22.92 -7.64 4.97
CA GLU A 28 -21.62 -7.95 4.36
C GLU A 28 -21.72 -8.09 2.84
N TYR A 29 -22.72 -8.83 2.34
CA TYR A 29 -22.98 -8.93 0.91
C TYR A 29 -23.21 -7.55 0.29
N GLN A 30 -24.04 -6.71 0.92
CA GLN A 30 -24.35 -5.36 0.44
C GLN A 30 -23.09 -4.49 0.40
N VAL A 31 -22.22 -4.58 1.41
CA VAL A 31 -20.93 -3.89 1.45
C VAL A 31 -20.03 -4.34 0.32
N ARG A 32 -19.86 -5.66 0.13
CA ARG A 32 -19.07 -6.25 -0.97
C ARG A 32 -19.61 -5.84 -2.35
N TYR A 33 -20.92 -5.96 -2.54
CA TYR A 33 -21.59 -5.58 -3.79
C TYR A 33 -21.41 -4.09 -4.10
N ASN A 34 -21.62 -3.22 -3.11
CA ASN A 34 -21.44 -1.78 -3.29
C ASN A 34 -19.99 -1.43 -3.61
N ARG A 35 -19.01 -2.11 -2.98
CA ARG A 35 -17.58 -1.90 -3.25
C ARG A 35 -17.24 -2.15 -4.73
N VAL A 36 -17.78 -3.22 -5.32
CA VAL A 36 -17.60 -3.54 -6.75
C VAL A 36 -18.43 -2.63 -7.65
N LYS A 37 -19.73 -2.47 -7.38
CA LYS A 37 -20.65 -1.79 -8.30
C LYS A 37 -20.56 -0.27 -8.24
N ARG A 38 -20.10 0.29 -7.12
CA ARG A 38 -19.91 1.73 -6.91
C ARG A 38 -18.42 2.06 -6.71
N ALA A 39 -17.57 1.37 -7.46
CA ALA A 39 -16.11 1.47 -7.39
C ALA A 39 -15.56 2.90 -7.55
N THR A 40 -16.22 3.74 -8.34
CA THR A 40 -15.80 5.13 -8.58
C THR A 40 -16.99 6.06 -8.67
N ARG A 41 -16.81 7.29 -8.17
CA ARG A 41 -17.74 8.41 -8.36
C ARG A 41 -17.46 9.18 -9.67
N ARG A 42 -16.27 9.02 -10.25
CA ARG A 42 -15.86 9.71 -11.49
C ARG A 42 -16.22 8.88 -12.72
N LYS A 43 -16.49 9.55 -13.85
CA LYS A 43 -16.67 8.88 -15.14
C LYS A 43 -15.34 8.28 -15.59
N LEU A 44 -15.33 6.97 -15.82
CA LEU A 44 -14.23 6.23 -16.42
C LEU A 44 -14.66 5.73 -17.81
N SER A 45 -13.69 5.40 -18.66
CA SER A 45 -14.00 4.67 -19.89
C SER A 45 -14.60 3.30 -19.56
N LYS A 46 -15.33 2.69 -20.50
CA LYS A 46 -15.94 1.37 -20.29
C LYS A 46 -14.89 0.30 -19.98
N GLY A 47 -13.72 0.37 -20.63
CA GLY A 47 -12.59 -0.54 -20.40
C GLY A 47 -11.99 -0.36 -19.01
N ASP A 48 -11.67 0.87 -18.62
CA ASP A 48 -11.07 1.16 -17.31
C ASP A 48 -12.01 0.81 -16.15
N LEU A 49 -13.32 1.04 -16.34
CA LEU A 49 -14.32 0.70 -15.35
C LEU A 49 -14.42 -0.81 -15.13
N GLU A 50 -14.31 -1.61 -16.20
CA GLU A 50 -14.37 -3.08 -16.07
C GLU A 50 -13.08 -3.63 -15.47
N ALA A 51 -11.91 -3.13 -15.88
CA ALA A 51 -10.63 -3.47 -15.25
C ALA A 51 -10.61 -3.14 -13.75
N LEU A 52 -11.15 -1.97 -13.36
CA LEU A 52 -11.26 -1.58 -11.96
C LEU A 52 -12.21 -2.50 -11.17
N LYS A 53 -13.36 -2.86 -11.75
CA LYS A 53 -14.30 -3.81 -11.11
C LYS A 53 -13.69 -5.19 -10.95
N GLU A 54 -12.96 -5.66 -11.95
CA GLU A 54 -12.32 -6.96 -11.91
C GLU A 54 -11.24 -7.01 -10.82
N LYS A 55 -10.41 -5.96 -10.74
CA LYS A 55 -9.45 -5.80 -9.63
C LYS A 55 -10.14 -5.82 -8.26
N ILE A 56 -11.25 -5.08 -8.09
CA ILE A 56 -12.00 -5.06 -6.82
C ILE A 56 -12.67 -6.41 -6.54
N ARG A 57 -13.13 -7.15 -7.56
CA ARG A 57 -13.66 -8.51 -7.37
C ARG A 57 -12.57 -9.44 -6.84
N HIS A 58 -11.37 -9.39 -7.41
CA HIS A 58 -10.24 -10.17 -6.91
C HIS A 58 -9.82 -9.76 -5.50
N GLU A 59 -9.87 -8.48 -5.13
CA GLU A 59 -9.66 -8.01 -3.75
C GLU A 59 -10.74 -8.55 -2.80
N VAL A 60 -12.03 -8.44 -3.17
CA VAL A 60 -13.17 -8.85 -2.35
C VAL A 60 -13.23 -10.37 -2.15
N ASN A 61 -12.81 -11.13 -3.17
CA ASN A 61 -12.76 -12.58 -3.13
C ASN A 61 -11.47 -13.11 -2.48
N GLY A 62 -10.57 -12.23 -2.03
CA GLY A 62 -9.31 -12.60 -1.40
C GLY A 62 -8.27 -13.22 -2.35
N THR A 63 -8.49 -13.10 -3.67
CA THR A 63 -7.57 -13.60 -4.70
C THR A 63 -6.32 -12.71 -4.82
N ILE A 64 -6.43 -11.43 -4.48
CA ILE A 64 -5.29 -10.50 -4.39
C ILE A 64 -5.15 -10.05 -2.94
N ARG A 65 -3.94 -10.20 -2.38
CA ARG A 65 -3.61 -9.72 -1.02
C ARG A 65 -3.73 -8.19 -1.00
N ILE A 66 -4.60 -7.67 -0.14
CA ILE A 66 -4.78 -6.22 0.02
C ILE A 66 -3.64 -5.70 0.89
N PHE A 67 -2.87 -4.74 0.36
CA PHE A 67 -1.83 -4.05 1.12
C PHE A 67 -2.14 -2.56 1.24
N GLU A 68 -1.63 -1.97 2.32
CA GLU A 68 -1.68 -0.54 2.54
C GLU A 68 -0.41 0.12 2.00
N ASN A 69 -0.59 1.23 1.27
CA ASN A 69 0.49 2.12 0.89
C ASN A 69 -0.06 3.55 0.82
N HIS A 70 0.31 4.33 1.82
CA HIS A 70 -0.13 5.72 1.95
C HIS A 70 0.90 6.73 1.43
N ILE A 71 2.17 6.30 1.28
CA ILE A 71 3.27 7.17 0.87
C ILE A 71 3.32 7.37 -0.64
N CYS A 72 2.93 6.35 -1.42
CA CYS A 72 2.80 6.47 -2.87
C CYS A 72 1.38 6.96 -3.23
N ARG A 73 1.27 7.83 -4.24
CA ARG A 73 -0.03 8.12 -4.85
C ARG A 73 -0.51 6.88 -5.61
N LYS A 74 -1.72 6.43 -5.28
CA LYS A 74 -2.45 5.46 -6.10
C LYS A 74 -3.00 6.18 -7.34
N SER A 75 -2.16 6.37 -8.36
CA SER A 75 -2.55 6.93 -9.66
C SER A 75 -1.82 6.22 -10.78
N GLY A 76 -2.50 5.96 -11.90
CA GLY A 76 -1.86 5.41 -13.11
C GLY A 76 -0.99 6.39 -13.88
N VAL A 77 -0.65 7.55 -13.30
CA VAL A 77 0.16 8.60 -13.93
C VAL A 77 1.49 8.67 -13.18
N LEU A 78 2.59 8.63 -13.94
CA LEU A 78 3.95 8.80 -13.43
C LEU A 78 4.15 10.22 -12.86
N ASP A 79 5.16 10.36 -12.01
CA ASP A 79 5.53 11.64 -11.44
C ASP A 79 6.09 12.57 -12.52
N SER A 80 5.44 13.71 -12.73
CA SER A 80 5.85 14.70 -13.74
C SER A 80 7.16 15.43 -13.40
N GLU A 81 7.58 15.37 -12.12
CA GLU A 81 8.84 15.96 -11.64
C GLU A 81 9.98 14.92 -11.62
N TYR A 82 9.77 13.71 -12.17
CA TYR A 82 10.75 12.63 -12.19
C TYR A 82 11.72 12.77 -13.37
N THR A 83 13.00 12.93 -13.07
CA THR A 83 14.08 13.16 -14.04
C THR A 83 14.97 11.93 -14.19
N ALA A 84 15.77 11.87 -15.26
CA ALA A 84 16.72 10.78 -15.47
C ALA A 84 17.76 10.67 -14.34
N ASP A 85 18.28 11.80 -13.87
CA ASP A 85 19.24 11.81 -12.74
C ASP A 85 18.64 11.19 -11.47
N MET A 86 17.35 11.45 -11.21
CA MET A 86 16.65 10.81 -10.09
C MET A 86 16.49 9.31 -10.29
N VAL A 87 16.33 8.83 -11.52
CA VAL A 87 16.26 7.39 -11.81
C VAL A 87 17.59 6.73 -11.42
N ASP A 88 18.71 7.30 -11.85
CA ASP A 88 20.03 6.74 -11.55
C ASP A 88 20.29 6.75 -10.03
N ASP A 89 20.02 7.85 -9.34
CA ASP A 89 20.14 7.95 -7.88
C ASP A 89 19.26 6.94 -7.13
N GLU A 90 18.05 6.69 -7.65
CA GLU A 90 17.10 5.74 -7.09
C GLU A 90 17.53 4.29 -7.35
N LEU A 91 18.08 3.98 -8.52
CA LEU A 91 18.60 2.65 -8.83
C LEU A 91 19.71 2.25 -7.85
N HIS A 92 20.68 3.13 -7.61
CA HIS A 92 21.73 2.87 -6.62
C HIS A 92 21.14 2.66 -5.21
N LEU A 93 20.12 3.44 -4.83
CA LEU A 93 19.44 3.25 -3.55
C LEU A 93 18.71 1.91 -3.48
N ILE A 94 18.06 1.47 -4.56
CA ILE A 94 17.34 0.20 -4.62
C ILE A 94 18.32 -0.98 -4.53
N GLU A 95 19.44 -0.91 -5.24
CA GLU A 95 20.52 -1.90 -5.17
C GLU A 95 21.08 -1.99 -3.75
N ASP A 96 21.41 -0.86 -3.12
CA ASP A 96 21.85 -0.79 -1.72
C ASP A 96 20.86 -1.47 -0.75
N LEU A 97 19.56 -1.24 -0.93
CA LEU A 97 18.51 -1.82 -0.10
C LEU A 97 18.41 -3.32 -0.34
N GLN A 98 18.50 -3.77 -1.59
CA GLN A 98 18.49 -5.17 -1.96
C GLN A 98 19.71 -5.91 -1.37
N ASP A 99 20.90 -5.33 -1.45
CA ASP A 99 22.11 -5.89 -0.87
C ASP A 99 22.02 -5.97 0.66
N SER A 100 21.50 -4.93 1.30
CA SER A 100 21.25 -4.93 2.75
C SER A 100 20.27 -6.04 3.15
N ARG A 101 19.22 -6.23 2.36
CA ARG A 101 18.21 -7.28 2.56
C ARG A 101 18.80 -8.68 2.41
N VAL A 102 19.59 -8.91 1.35
CA VAL A 102 20.25 -10.20 1.09
C VAL A 102 21.26 -10.50 2.19
N SER A 103 22.04 -9.50 2.61
CA SER A 103 23.02 -9.64 3.69
C SER A 103 22.37 -10.04 5.02
N GLU A 104 21.33 -9.32 5.43
CA GLU A 104 20.64 -9.58 6.70
C GLU A 104 19.93 -10.94 6.69
N SER A 105 19.19 -11.26 5.64
CA SER A 105 18.54 -12.58 5.50
C SER A 105 19.55 -13.72 5.47
N SER A 106 20.67 -13.57 4.75
CA SER A 106 21.72 -14.59 4.71
C SER A 106 22.40 -14.81 6.05
N SER A 107 22.67 -13.73 6.80
CA SER A 107 23.22 -13.83 8.16
C SER A 107 22.24 -14.54 9.09
N TYR A 108 20.96 -14.17 9.02
CA TYR A 108 19.91 -14.76 9.83
C TYR A 108 19.76 -16.27 9.60
N PHE A 109 19.68 -16.73 8.35
CA PHE A 109 19.55 -18.16 8.06
C PHE A 109 20.82 -18.96 8.36
N ARG A 110 21.99 -18.32 8.38
CA ARG A 110 23.23 -18.97 8.82
C ARG A 110 23.20 -19.25 10.33
N GLU A 111 22.65 -18.33 11.12
CA GLU A 111 22.52 -18.44 12.57
C GLU A 111 21.29 -19.29 12.98
N HIS A 112 20.26 -19.29 12.14
CA HIS A 112 18.99 -19.97 12.36
C HIS A 112 18.52 -20.75 11.12
N PRO A 113 19.11 -21.93 10.84
CA PRO A 113 18.83 -22.69 9.61
C PRO A 113 17.37 -23.16 9.46
N ASP A 114 16.68 -23.38 10.57
CA ASP A 114 15.30 -23.88 10.62
C ASP A 114 14.26 -22.79 10.94
N ALA A 115 14.65 -21.52 10.90
CA ALA A 115 13.75 -20.41 11.21
C ALA A 115 12.82 -20.04 10.05
N ASP A 116 11.73 -19.35 10.39
CA ASP A 116 10.76 -18.84 9.43
C ASP A 116 11.41 -17.85 8.45
N GLU A 117 10.91 -17.86 7.21
CA GLU A 117 11.43 -17.02 6.12
C GLU A 117 11.40 -15.52 6.43
N ASP A 118 10.51 -15.09 7.33
CA ASP A 118 10.26 -13.70 7.70
C ASP A 118 11.02 -13.26 8.96
N GLY A 119 11.74 -14.17 9.63
CA GLY A 119 12.33 -13.93 10.94
C GLY A 119 13.40 -12.81 10.98
N TRP A 120 14.02 -12.51 9.84
CA TRP A 120 15.02 -11.43 9.70
C TRP A 120 14.40 -10.04 9.47
N ILE A 121 13.13 -9.97 9.06
CA ILE A 121 12.45 -8.71 8.68
C ILE A 121 12.46 -7.68 9.82
N PRO A 122 12.19 -8.03 11.10
CA PRO A 122 12.24 -7.06 12.20
C PRO A 122 13.61 -6.41 12.34
N THR A 123 14.70 -7.18 12.23
CA THR A 123 16.06 -6.67 12.36
C THR A 123 16.41 -5.74 11.20
N TYR A 124 16.15 -6.18 9.96
CA TYR A 124 16.36 -5.36 8.78
C TYR A 124 15.57 -4.05 8.83
N THR A 125 14.26 -4.13 9.11
CA THR A 125 13.40 -2.94 9.11
C THR A 125 13.79 -1.95 10.21
N ASN A 126 14.25 -2.43 11.38
CA ASN A 126 14.79 -1.57 12.44
C ASN A 126 16.10 -0.86 12.02
N GLN A 127 16.97 -1.53 11.27
CA GLN A 127 18.17 -0.88 10.70
C GLN A 127 17.78 0.17 9.66
N MET A 128 16.83 -0.16 8.78
CA MET A 128 16.35 0.76 7.75
C MET A 128 15.61 1.96 8.34
N GLU A 129 14.90 1.82 9.46
CA GLU A 129 14.32 2.97 10.16
C GLU A 129 15.39 3.97 10.62
N LYS A 130 16.56 3.50 11.06
CA LYS A 130 17.68 4.41 11.40
C LYS A 130 18.19 5.15 10.16
N ARG A 131 18.31 4.46 9.01
CA ARG A 131 18.67 5.08 7.73
C ARG A 131 17.62 6.11 7.30
N LEU A 132 16.34 5.75 7.37
CA LEU A 132 15.21 6.61 7.05
C LEU A 132 15.22 7.92 7.85
N LEU A 133 15.51 7.86 9.14
CA LEU A 133 15.58 9.04 10.00
C LEU A 133 16.71 9.99 9.58
N LYS A 134 17.89 9.46 9.23
CA LYS A 134 19.02 10.25 8.71
C LYS A 134 18.68 10.92 7.40
N GLU A 135 18.11 10.17 6.45
CA GLU A 135 17.71 10.68 5.14
C GLU A 135 16.61 11.75 5.26
N ALA A 136 15.63 11.54 6.16
CA ALA A 136 14.60 12.53 6.43
C ALA A 136 15.15 13.81 7.07
N GLU A 137 16.16 13.69 7.95
CA GLU A 137 16.84 14.86 8.50
C GLU A 137 17.61 15.62 7.43
N TRP A 138 18.34 14.92 6.57
CA TRP A 138 19.02 15.54 5.45
C TRP A 138 18.04 16.24 4.52
N GLY A 139 16.95 15.58 4.13
CA GLY A 139 15.90 16.18 3.31
C GLY A 139 15.26 17.43 3.95
N ARG A 140 15.09 17.47 5.27
CA ARG A 140 14.65 18.70 5.98
C ARG A 140 15.65 19.84 5.82
N ARG A 141 16.95 19.57 5.96
CA ARG A 141 18.01 20.57 5.77
C ARG A 141 18.03 21.06 4.33
N THR A 142 17.95 20.15 3.37
CA THR A 142 17.87 20.47 1.93
C THR A 142 16.67 21.35 1.61
N ALA A 143 15.49 21.03 2.15
CA ALA A 143 14.29 21.84 1.98
C ALA A 143 14.41 23.23 2.63
N HIS A 144 15.15 23.36 3.73
CA HIS A 144 15.47 24.66 4.33
C HIS A 144 16.38 25.48 3.40
N LEU A 145 17.46 24.89 2.88
CA LEU A 145 18.36 25.55 1.93
C LEU A 145 17.64 26.00 0.65
N HIS A 146 16.68 25.22 0.17
CA HIS A 146 15.84 25.61 -0.96
C HIS A 146 15.02 26.88 -0.68
N LYS A 147 14.47 27.01 0.53
CA LYS A 147 13.75 28.25 0.94
C LYS A 147 14.67 29.46 1.00
N GLU A 148 15.95 29.25 1.28
CA GLU A 148 16.99 30.28 1.24
C GLU A 148 17.51 30.56 -0.19
N GLY A 149 17.00 29.85 -1.21
CA GLY A 149 17.46 29.98 -2.60
C GLY A 149 18.82 29.33 -2.86
N LYS A 150 19.36 28.53 -1.92
CA LYS A 150 20.67 27.88 -2.03
C LYS A 150 20.62 26.49 -2.65
N GLU A 151 19.42 25.96 -2.85
CA GLU A 151 19.21 24.61 -3.34
C GLU A 151 18.07 24.57 -4.36
N SER A 152 18.17 23.67 -5.33
CA SER A 152 17.15 23.52 -6.37
C SER A 152 15.90 22.82 -5.85
N ARG A 153 14.76 23.12 -6.46
CA ARG A 153 13.50 22.41 -6.17
C ARG A 153 13.60 20.93 -6.53
N GLU A 154 14.32 20.61 -7.61
CA GLU A 154 14.56 19.26 -8.09
C GLU A 154 15.30 18.43 -7.05
N HIS A 155 16.36 18.97 -6.45
CA HIS A 155 17.09 18.26 -5.40
C HIS A 155 16.22 17.99 -4.16
N VAL A 156 15.36 18.94 -3.76
CA VAL A 156 14.37 18.68 -2.69
C VAL A 156 13.40 17.56 -3.08
N HIS A 157 12.97 17.52 -4.35
CA HIS A 157 12.09 16.47 -4.85
C HIS A 157 12.75 15.10 -4.86
N ALA A 158 14.00 15.01 -5.32
CA ALA A 158 14.82 13.80 -5.25
C ALA A 158 14.93 13.29 -3.80
N MET A 159 15.22 14.18 -2.84
CA MET A 159 15.28 13.82 -1.42
C MET A 159 13.95 13.29 -0.89
N ARG A 160 12.80 13.85 -1.31
CA ARG A 160 11.49 13.31 -0.94
C ARG A 160 11.28 11.90 -1.48
N ARG A 161 11.68 11.65 -2.74
CA ARG A 161 11.54 10.34 -3.38
C ARG A 161 12.41 9.30 -2.69
N ARG A 162 13.68 9.60 -2.39
CA ARG A 162 14.58 8.71 -1.61
C ARG A 162 13.99 8.32 -0.25
N VAL A 163 13.52 9.31 0.52
CA VAL A 163 12.87 9.05 1.83
C VAL A 163 11.61 8.21 1.67
N ALA A 164 10.82 8.46 0.62
CA ALA A 164 9.60 7.70 0.36
C ALA A 164 9.90 6.24 -0.05
N ILE A 165 10.96 5.98 -0.81
CA ILE A 165 11.40 4.62 -1.18
C ILE A 165 11.77 3.82 0.06
N ILE A 166 12.62 4.38 0.93
CA ILE A 166 13.04 3.69 2.17
C ILE A 166 11.84 3.47 3.10
N HIS A 167 10.95 4.47 3.21
CA HIS A 167 9.70 4.31 3.99
C HIS A 167 8.85 3.16 3.42
N GLN A 168 8.68 3.14 2.10
CA GLN A 168 7.86 2.16 1.43
C GLN A 168 8.42 0.75 1.63
N GLU A 169 9.72 0.56 1.49
CA GLU A 169 10.40 -0.71 1.74
C GLU A 169 10.08 -1.24 3.15
N ILE A 170 10.29 -0.41 4.18
CA ILE A 170 10.01 -0.77 5.58
C ILE A 170 8.53 -1.11 5.77
N TYR A 171 7.65 -0.27 5.27
CA TYR A 171 6.21 -0.36 5.53
C TYR A 171 5.56 -1.55 4.80
N LEU A 172 6.04 -1.88 3.61
CA LEU A 172 5.54 -3.03 2.85
C LEU A 172 6.08 -4.34 3.39
N LEU A 173 7.38 -4.44 3.70
CA LEU A 173 7.95 -5.67 4.26
C LEU A 173 7.32 -6.05 5.60
N ARG A 174 6.94 -5.08 6.43
CA ARG A 174 6.19 -5.33 7.67
C ARG A 174 4.81 -5.95 7.46
N GLN A 175 4.24 -5.86 6.26
CA GLN A 175 2.97 -6.49 5.90
C GLN A 175 3.17 -7.91 5.32
N GLY A 176 4.40 -8.27 4.94
CA GLY A 176 4.78 -9.57 4.40
C GLY A 176 5.87 -9.47 3.33
N LEU A 177 6.67 -10.53 3.19
CA LEU A 177 7.74 -10.67 2.19
C LEU A 177 7.26 -10.42 0.75
N GLU A 178 6.03 -10.83 0.51
CA GLU A 178 5.15 -10.60 -0.64
C GLU A 178 5.01 -9.22 -1.24
N VAL A 179 4.85 -8.31 -0.28
CA VAL A 179 4.04 -7.10 -0.44
C VAL A 179 4.77 -6.04 -1.26
N PRO A 180 6.11 -5.90 -1.19
CA PRO A 180 6.87 -5.08 -2.12
C PRO A 180 6.58 -5.41 -3.59
N THR A 181 6.61 -6.69 -3.96
CA THR A 181 6.34 -7.14 -5.34
C THR A 181 4.91 -6.82 -5.75
N LEU A 182 3.93 -7.11 -4.88
CA LEU A 182 2.53 -6.76 -5.13
C LEU A 182 2.32 -5.26 -5.31
N ALA A 183 3.10 -4.42 -4.61
CA ALA A 183 3.02 -2.97 -4.76
C ALA A 183 3.58 -2.47 -6.09
N VAL A 184 4.63 -3.11 -6.60
CA VAL A 184 5.17 -2.85 -7.94
C VAL A 184 4.11 -3.21 -9.00
N ASP A 185 3.58 -4.44 -8.95
CA ASP A 185 2.56 -4.92 -9.90
C ASP A 185 1.29 -4.06 -9.90
N ALA A 186 0.96 -3.49 -8.74
CA ALA A 186 -0.19 -2.63 -8.56
C ALA A 186 0.04 -1.16 -8.93
N ASN A 187 1.20 -0.80 -9.51
CA ASN A 187 1.58 0.57 -9.85
C ASN A 187 1.53 1.52 -8.63
N ALA A 188 1.97 1.00 -7.49
CA ALA A 188 1.94 1.67 -6.21
C ALA A 188 3.36 1.70 -5.60
N SER A 189 4.38 1.95 -6.41
CA SER A 189 5.78 2.01 -5.98
C SER A 189 6.45 3.30 -6.41
N VAL A 190 6.99 4.06 -5.46
CA VAL A 190 7.74 5.29 -5.77
C VAL A 190 8.95 4.95 -6.64
N ALA A 191 9.65 3.86 -6.35
CA ALA A 191 10.80 3.35 -7.12
C ALA A 191 10.47 3.07 -8.59
N CYS A 192 9.20 2.84 -8.94
CA CYS A 192 8.77 2.65 -10.33
C CYS A 192 8.35 3.97 -11.02
N GLY A 193 8.77 5.12 -10.47
CA GLY A 193 8.46 6.44 -11.00
C GLY A 193 7.09 7.00 -10.62
N TYR A 194 6.34 6.33 -9.74
CA TYR A 194 5.06 6.87 -9.26
C TYR A 194 5.28 7.99 -8.23
N GLY A 195 4.34 8.93 -8.21
CA GLY A 195 4.46 10.15 -7.42
C GLY A 195 4.28 9.92 -5.92
N VAL A 196 5.07 10.64 -5.12
CA VAL A 196 4.93 10.66 -3.66
C VAL A 196 3.63 11.38 -3.27
N ASN A 197 2.88 10.82 -2.32
CA ASN A 197 1.77 11.49 -1.69
C ASN A 197 2.27 12.62 -0.78
N LYS A 198 2.47 13.81 -1.38
CA LYS A 198 3.03 14.99 -0.71
C LYS A 198 2.32 15.36 0.60
N THR A 199 1.00 15.15 0.71
CA THR A 199 0.25 15.43 1.94
C THR A 199 0.65 14.48 3.06
N GLU A 200 0.68 13.18 2.77
CA GLU A 200 1.07 12.16 3.75
C GLU A 200 2.56 12.27 4.10
N PHE A 201 3.39 12.49 3.09
CA PHE A 201 4.83 12.68 3.26
C PHE A 201 5.12 13.86 4.18
N ARG A 202 4.54 15.03 3.90
CA ARG A 202 4.74 16.24 4.73
C ARG A 202 4.25 16.04 6.16
N ARG A 203 3.13 15.33 6.34
CA ARG A 203 2.61 14.97 7.67
C ARG A 203 3.61 14.15 8.49
N ARG A 204 4.33 13.23 7.85
CA ARG A 204 5.30 12.33 8.52
C ARG A 204 6.68 12.95 8.71
N TYR A 205 7.17 13.68 7.70
CA TYR A 205 8.58 14.09 7.64
C TYR A 205 8.84 15.58 7.78
N GLY A 206 7.80 16.41 7.60
CA GLY A 206 7.83 17.83 7.90
C GLY A 206 8.34 18.75 6.79
N PHE A 207 8.59 18.26 5.57
CA PHE A 207 9.10 19.07 4.44
C PHE A 207 8.56 18.67 3.07
#